data_AF-A0A1Z9PZG4-F1
#
_entry.id   AF-A0A1Z9PZG4-F1
#
_cell.length_a   1.000
_cell.length_b   1.000
_cell.length_c   1.000
_cell.angle_alpha   90.00
_cell.angle_beta   90.00
_cell.angle_gamma   90.00
#
_symmetry.space_group_name_H-M   'P 1'
#
loop_
_entity.id
_entity.type
_entity.pdbx_description
1 polymer ?
#
loop_
_entity_poly.entity_id
_entity_poly.type
_entity_poly.pdbx_seq_one_letter_code
_entity_poly.pdbx_strand_id
1 'polypeptide(L)' 'MKKCKGKPSANWYGNGCRCAGCREAWRTHAAALREDQRKIASDRKKSTSRDTPIVYADAFTREQILRARGMM' A
#
# COMPACT_ATOMS: atom_id res chain seq x y z
N MET A 1 -7.86 -9.55 -34.09
CA MET A 1 -6.99 -9.51 -32.89
C MET A 1 -5.60 -8.99 -33.29
N LYS A 2 -5.14 -7.85 -32.78
CA LYS A 2 -3.78 -7.33 -33.07
C LYS A 2 -2.75 -8.33 -32.53
N LYS A 3 -2.19 -9.16 -33.41
CA LYS A 3 -1.06 -10.04 -33.11
C LYS A 3 0.12 -9.14 -32.72
N CYS A 4 0.66 -9.32 -31.53
CA CYS A 4 1.86 -8.61 -31.12
C CYS A 4 2.98 -8.98 -32.11
N LYS A 5 3.77 -8.01 -32.60
CA LYS A 5 4.80 -8.22 -33.64
C LYS A 5 6.04 -8.99 -33.14
N GLY A 6 6.03 -9.52 -31.91
CA GLY A 6 7.15 -10.20 -31.27
C GLY A 6 6.73 -11.03 -30.05
N LYS A 7 7.71 -11.46 -29.24
CA LYS A 7 7.46 -12.24 -28.03
C LYS A 7 6.55 -11.45 -27.06
N PRO A 8 5.47 -12.06 -26.54
CA PRO A 8 4.59 -11.40 -25.58
C PRO A 8 5.36 -11.02 -24.31
N SER A 9 5.21 -9.79 -23.83
CA SER A 9 5.86 -9.33 -22.60
C SER A 9 5.01 -8.28 -21.89
N ALA A 10 5.27 -8.10 -20.59
CA ALA A 10 4.63 -7.06 -19.78
C ALA A 10 4.95 -5.65 -20.32
N ASN A 11 6.18 -5.41 -20.79
CA ASN A 11 6.56 -4.13 -21.40
C ASN A 11 5.74 -3.80 -22.66
N TRP A 12 5.49 -4.80 -23.52
CA TRP A 12 4.64 -4.58 -24.70
C TRP A 12 3.20 -4.24 -24.32
N TYR A 13 2.70 -4.80 -23.21
CA TYR A 13 1.39 -4.41 -22.68
C TYR A 13 1.38 -2.95 -22.19
N GLY A 14 2.42 -2.53 -21.47
CA GLY A 14 2.61 -1.14 -21.04
C GLY A 14 2.67 -0.16 -22.22
N ASN A 15 3.29 -0.57 -23.33
CA ASN A 15 3.39 0.21 -24.58
C ASN A 15 2.12 0.13 -25.46
N GLY A 16 1.04 -0.50 -25.00
CA GLY A 16 -0.26 -0.49 -25.67
C GLY A 16 -0.65 -1.75 -26.46
N CYS A 17 0.16 -2.82 -26.47
CA CYS A 17 -0.26 -4.10 -27.06
C CYS A 17 -1.31 -4.77 -26.16
N ARG A 18 -2.47 -5.10 -26.72
CA ARG A 18 -3.59 -5.72 -25.99
C ARG A 18 -3.87 -7.18 -26.40
N CYS A 19 -2.89 -7.86 -26.99
CA CYS A 19 -3.04 -9.29 -27.31
C CYS A 19 -3.16 -10.14 -26.02
N ALA A 20 -3.69 -11.37 -26.15
CA ALA A 20 -3.87 -12.28 -25.02
C ALA A 20 -2.55 -12.55 -24.28
N GLY A 21 -1.47 -12.87 -25.01
CA GLY A 21 -0.17 -13.14 -24.39
C GLY A 21 0.43 -11.96 -23.62
N CYS A 22 0.31 -10.73 -24.12
CA CYS A 22 0.80 -9.55 -23.39
C CYS A 22 -0.07 -9.24 -22.17
N ARG A 23 -1.38 -9.50 -22.24
CA ARG A 23 -2.29 -9.36 -21.10
C ARG A 23 -1.94 -10.36 -19.99
N GLU A 24 -1.63 -11.60 -20.34
CA GLU A 24 -1.18 -12.62 -19.39
C GLU A 24 0.17 -12.27 -18.78
N ALA A 25 1.15 -11.89 -19.60
CA ALA A 25 2.46 -11.44 -19.13
C ALA A 25 2.37 -10.22 -18.19
N TRP A 26 1.45 -9.29 -18.45
CA TRP A 26 1.20 -8.16 -17.55
C TRP A 26 0.56 -8.61 -16.22
N ARG A 27 -0.36 -9.56 -16.25
CA ARG A 27 -1.01 -10.07 -15.02
C ARG A 27 0.00 -10.72 -14.09
N THR A 28 0.89 -11.55 -14.61
CA THR A 28 1.94 -12.21 -13.80
C THR A 28 2.94 -11.19 -13.26
N HIS A 29 3.39 -10.25 -14.09
CA HIS A 29 4.29 -9.17 -13.68
C HIS A 29 3.68 -8.26 -12.61
N ALA A 30 2.40 -7.87 -12.76
CA ALA A 30 1.70 -7.04 -11.78
C ALA A 30 1.47 -7.78 -10.45
N ALA A 31 1.30 -9.10 -10.47
CA ALA A 31 1.23 -9.90 -9.25
C ALA A 31 2.57 -9.89 -8.50
N ALA A 32 3.68 -10.10 -9.21
CA ALA A 32 5.04 -10.04 -8.64
C ALA A 32 5.35 -8.66 -8.04
N LEU A 33 5.04 -7.57 -8.76
CA LEU A 33 5.22 -6.20 -8.26
C LEU A 33 4.43 -5.90 -6.99
N ARG A 34 3.25 -6.48 -6.82
CA ARG A 34 2.45 -6.31 -5.58
C ARG A 34 3.04 -7.10 -4.43
N GLU A 35 3.59 -8.27 -4.69
CA GLU A 35 4.26 -9.08 -3.68
C GLU A 35 5.53 -8.37 -3.17
N ASP A 36 6.34 -7.83 -4.08
CA ASP A 36 7.55 -7.07 -3.73
C ASP A 36 7.20 -5.80 -2.96
N GLN A 37 6.15 -5.07 -3.38
CA GLN A 37 5.68 -3.90 -2.62
C GLN A 37 5.17 -4.26 -1.22
N ARG A 38 4.53 -5.42 -1.04
CA ARG A 38 4.11 -5.88 0.28
C ARG A 38 5.30 -6.22 1.18
N LYS A 39 6.33 -6.88 0.63
CA LYS A 39 7.58 -7.18 1.35
C LYS A 39 8.32 -5.90 1.76
N ILE A 40 8.42 -4.94 0.84
CA ILE A 40 9.03 -3.62 1.14
C ILE A 40 8.20 -2.85 2.18
N ALA A 41 6.87 -2.93 2.14
CA ALA A 41 5.99 -2.29 3.11
C ALA A 41 6.05 -2.94 4.50
N SER A 42 6.32 -4.25 4.60
CA SER A 42 6.52 -4.92 5.89
C SER A 42 7.86 -4.58 6.54
N ASP A 43 8.92 -4.38 5.75
CA ASP A 43 10.25 -4.01 6.26
C ASP A 43 10.39 -2.51 6.57
N ARG A 44 9.62 -1.66 5.89
CA ARG A 44 9.52 -0.25 6.25
C ARG A 44 8.64 -0.12 7.49
N LYS A 45 9.28 -0.21 8.67
CA LYS A 45 8.80 0.37 9.94
C LYS A 45 8.02 1.63 9.60
N LYS A 46 6.73 1.70 9.97
CA LYS A 46 5.90 2.91 9.83
C LYS A 46 6.75 4.09 10.28
N SER A 47 7.29 4.83 9.32
CA SER A 47 8.00 6.06 9.61
C SER A 47 6.93 6.96 10.17
N THR A 48 6.89 7.09 11.50
CA THR A 48 6.15 8.13 12.18
C THR A 48 6.48 9.40 11.42
N SER A 49 5.47 9.97 10.75
CA SER A 49 5.66 11.17 9.96
C SER A 49 6.36 12.19 10.85
N ARG A 50 7.37 12.89 10.34
CA ARG A 50 8.06 13.94 11.12
C ARG A 50 7.07 15.00 11.66
N ASP A 51 5.90 15.11 11.02
CA ASP A 51 4.79 16.00 11.38
C ASP A 51 3.60 15.32 12.08
N THR A 52 3.70 14.05 12.47
CA THR A 52 2.68 13.47 13.38
C THR A 52 3.08 13.78 14.82
N PRO A 53 2.35 14.66 15.55
CA PRO A 53 2.64 14.87 16.96
C PRO A 53 2.52 13.54 17.70
N ILE A 54 3.52 13.23 18.52
CA ILE A 54 3.44 12.09 19.43
C ILE A 54 2.43 12.49 20.51
N VAL A 55 1.20 12.02 20.38
CA VAL A 55 0.14 12.26 21.37
C VAL A 55 0.46 11.40 22.59
N TYR A 56 1.14 11.99 23.58
CA TYR A 56 1.59 11.26 24.78
C TYR A 56 0.45 10.87 25.73
N ALA A 57 -0.68 11.58 25.69
CA ALA A 57 -1.98 11.20 26.25
C ALA A 57 -2.88 12.44 26.17
N ASP A 58 -3.72 12.56 25.14
CA ASP A 58 -4.72 13.63 25.06
C ASP A 58 -6.11 13.14 25.54
N ALA A 59 -6.12 12.11 26.38
CA ALA A 59 -7.32 11.64 27.03
C ALA A 59 -7.08 11.63 28.53
N PHE A 60 -7.80 12.49 29.25
CA PHE A 60 -7.89 12.42 30.70
C PHE A 60 -8.27 10.98 31.10
N THR A 61 -7.58 10.43 32.10
CA THR A 61 -7.99 9.13 32.64
C THR A 61 -9.40 9.25 33.23
N ARG A 62 -10.14 8.14 33.27
CA ARG A 62 -11.50 8.11 33.85
C ARG A 62 -11.56 8.75 35.24
N GLU A 63 -10.52 8.56 36.06
CA GLU A 63 -10.41 9.14 37.40
C GLU A 63 -10.28 10.66 37.38
N GLN A 64 -9.47 11.21 36.46
CA GLN A 64 -9.34 12.66 36.27
C GLN A 64 -10.67 13.28 35.82
N ILE A 65 -11.41 12.59 34.95
CA ILE A 65 -12.74 13.03 34.51
C ILE A 65 -13.75 13.03 35.66
N LEU A 66 -13.74 11.99 36.50
CA LEU A 66 -14.64 11.86 37.64
C LEU A 66 -14.35 12.91 38.73
N ARG A 67 -13.06 13.19 39.00
CA ARG A 67 -12.65 14.26 39.92
C ARG A 67 -13.09 15.64 39.44
N ALA A 68 -12.90 15.96 38.16
CA ALA A 68 -13.34 17.23 37.58
C ALA A 68 -14.87 17.41 37.63
N ARG A 69 -15.63 16.31 37.61
CA ARG A 69 -17.10 16.29 37.73
C ARG A 69 -17.61 16.30 39.18
N GLY A 70 -16.72 16.29 40.18
CA GLY A 70 -17.11 16.23 41.60
C GLY A 70 -17.80 14.92 41.98
N MET A 71 -17.56 13.84 41.23
CA MET A 71 -18.16 12.51 41.44
C MET A 71 -17.23 11.57 42.22
N MET A 72 -16.19 12.12 42.86
CA MET A 72 -15.20 11.41 43.68
C MET A 72 -14.74 12.30 44.83
#